data_AF-A0A100WE50-F1
#
_entry.id   AF-A0A100WE50-F1
#
_cell.length_a   1.000
_cell.length_b   1.000
_cell.length_c   1.000
_cell.angle_alpha   90.00
_cell.angle_beta   90.00
_cell.angle_gamma   90.00
#
_symmetry.space_group_name_H-M   'P 1'
#
loop_
_entity.id
_entity.type
_entity.pdbx_description
1 polymer ?
#
loop_
_entity_poly.entity_id
_entity_poly.type
_entity_poly.pdbx_seq_one_letter_code
_entity_poly.pdbx_strand_id
1 'polypeptide(L)' 'MLAPAAVIATSEDNAVHTLAQPCVNGVVPLNPYVVNCNLGPRPPKIRGSAPDAGAIIACRHDPVCLSYYVNNP' A
#
# COMPACT_ATOMS: atom_id res chain seq x y z
N MET A 1 -7.61 -9.25 43.25
CA MET A 1 -6.48 -8.57 42.59
C MET A 1 -6.14 -9.34 41.33
N LEU A 2 -6.38 -8.79 40.15
CA LEU A 2 -5.88 -9.30 38.87
C LEU A 2 -5.85 -8.11 37.89
N ALA A 3 -4.67 -7.75 37.39
CA ALA A 3 -4.48 -6.71 36.36
C ALA A 3 -4.04 -7.38 35.06
N PRO A 4 -4.51 -6.97 33.87
CA PRO A 4 -4.04 -7.55 32.61
C PRO A 4 -2.73 -6.88 32.18
N ALA A 5 -1.81 -7.68 31.64
CA ALA A 5 -0.54 -7.23 31.07
C ALA A 5 -0.77 -6.49 29.74
N ALA A 6 -0.13 -5.34 29.58
CA ALA A 6 -0.10 -4.61 28.31
C ALA A 6 1.00 -5.18 27.40
N VAL A 7 0.64 -5.59 26.18
CA VAL A 7 1.57 -5.96 25.12
C VAL A 7 1.98 -4.67 24.39
N ILE A 8 3.27 -4.32 24.43
CA ILE A 8 3.83 -3.20 23.67
C ILE A 8 4.28 -3.76 22.31
N ALA A 9 3.57 -3.42 21.24
CA ALA A 9 4.03 -3.65 19.88
C ALA A 9 5.00 -2.53 19.49
N THR A 10 6.29 -2.83 19.40
CA THR A 10 7.29 -1.91 18.83
C THR A 10 7.20 -1.99 17.31
N SER A 11 6.58 -0.99 16.68
CA SER A 11 6.70 -0.77 15.24
C SER A 11 8.09 -0.19 14.96
N GLU A 12 8.99 -1.01 14.43
CA GLU A 12 10.28 -0.56 13.92
C GLU A 12 10.05 0.33 12.70
N ASP A 13 10.07 1.64 12.95
CA ASP A 13 10.06 2.69 11.96
C ASP A 13 11.43 2.69 11.25
N ASN A 14 11.63 1.77 10.31
CA ASN A 14 12.71 1.86 9.33
C ASN A 14 12.13 2.36 8.00
N ALA A 15 11.51 3.54 8.06
CA ALA A 15 11.01 4.22 6.87
C ALA A 15 12.18 4.79 6.06
N VAL A 16 12.62 4.03 5.05
CA VAL A 16 13.32 4.60 3.91
C VAL A 16 12.43 5.71 3.35
N HIS A 17 12.86 6.95 3.51
CA HIS A 17 12.12 8.16 3.12
C HIS A 17 12.13 8.30 1.59
N THR A 18 11.35 7.45 0.91
CA THR A 18 10.97 7.66 -0.49
C THR A 18 9.86 8.68 -0.47
N LEU A 19 10.20 9.95 -0.75
CA LEU A 19 9.36 11.09 -1.10
C LEU A 19 7.87 10.72 -1.02
N ALA A 20 7.25 10.91 0.15
CA ALA A 20 5.87 10.51 0.40
C ALA A 20 4.98 11.15 -0.69
N GLN A 21 4.55 10.32 -1.64
CA GLN A 21 3.59 10.74 -2.65
C GLN A 21 2.35 11.24 -1.88
N PRO A 22 1.80 12.42 -2.21
CA PRO A 22 0.64 12.94 -1.49
C PRO A 22 -0.47 11.89 -1.57
N CYS A 23 -0.83 11.34 -0.41
CA CYS A 23 -1.90 10.37 -0.32
C CYS A 23 -3.25 11.07 -0.48
N VAL A 24 -4.20 10.40 -1.13
CA VAL A 24 -5.55 10.92 -1.32
C VAL A 24 -6.52 10.19 -0.38
N ASN A 25 -7.62 10.85 -0.01
CA ASN A 25 -8.67 10.24 0.79
C ASN A 25 -9.63 9.44 -0.12
N GLY A 26 -9.09 8.41 -0.78
CA GLY A 26 -9.83 7.65 -1.80
C GLY A 26 -8.93 6.84 -2.73
N VAL A 27 -9.52 6.41 -3.84
CA VAL A 27 -8.83 5.65 -4.89
C VAL A 27 -9.03 6.36 -6.22
N VAL A 28 -7.96 6.53 -6.99
CA VAL A 28 -8.03 7.07 -8.35
C VAL A 28 -8.19 5.90 -9.33
N PRO A 29 -9.32 5.82 -10.05
CA PRO A 29 -9.54 4.74 -11.01
C PRO A 29 -8.43 4.70 -12.06
N LEU A 30 -8.00 3.48 -12.41
CA LEU A 30 -6.96 3.22 -13.42
C LEU A 30 -5.59 3.84 -13.13
N ASN A 31 -5.37 4.37 -11.92
CA ASN A 31 -4.07 4.86 -11.50
C ASN A 31 -3.64 4.18 -10.19
N PRO A 32 -2.94 3.03 -10.29
CA PRO A 32 -2.49 2.27 -9.13
C PRO A 32 -1.30 2.90 -8.41
N TYR A 33 -0.74 4.00 -8.90
CA TYR A 33 0.40 4.67 -8.27
C TYR A 33 -0.03 5.71 -7.23
N VAL A 34 -1.29 6.13 -7.25
CA VAL A 34 -1.83 7.02 -6.24
C VAL A 34 -2.13 6.24 -4.97
N VAL A 35 -1.56 6.69 -3.85
CA VAL A 35 -1.71 6.04 -2.55
C VAL A 35 -2.92 6.58 -1.80
N ASN A 36 -3.71 5.69 -1.19
CA ASN A 36 -4.84 6.07 -0.32
C ASN A 36 -4.35 6.25 1.11
N CYS A 37 -4.72 7.34 1.77
CA CYS A 37 -4.38 7.58 3.17
C CYS A 37 -5.05 6.57 4.14
N ASN A 38 -6.13 5.91 3.70
CA ASN A 38 -6.85 4.92 4.51
C ASN A 38 -6.35 3.48 4.30
N LEU A 39 -5.38 3.27 3.41
CA LEU A 39 -4.74 1.97 3.24
C LEU A 39 -3.47 1.90 4.09
N GLY A 40 -3.12 0.70 4.53
CA GLY A 40 -1.89 0.47 5.30
C GLY A 40 -0.62 0.81 4.49
N PRO A 41 0.55 0.79 5.14
CA PRO A 41 1.83 1.06 4.50
C PRO A 41 2.02 0.20 3.25
N ARG A 42 2.43 0.81 2.13
CA ARG A 42 2.77 0.06 0.93
C ARG A 42 4.16 -0.57 1.07
N PRO A 43 4.31 -1.88 0.88
CA PRO A 43 5.63 -2.48 0.77
C PRO A 43 6.34 -1.91 -0.48
N PRO A 44 7.69 -1.94 -0.50
CA PRO A 44 8.44 -1.60 -1.70
C PRO A 44 8.00 -2.49 -2.87
N LYS A 45 7.64 -1.85 -3.98
CA LYS A 45 7.19 -2.54 -5.18
C LYS A 45 8.40 -3.13 -5.91
N ILE A 46 8.37 -4.45 -6.13
CA ILE A 46 9.36 -5.16 -6.93
C ILE A 46 8.64 -5.67 -8.17
N ARG A 47 9.25 -5.54 -9.35
CA ARG A 47 8.66 -6.08 -10.58
C ARG A 47 8.31 -7.56 -10.40
N GLY A 48 7.06 -7.91 -10.70
CA GLY A 48 6.53 -9.26 -10.53
C GLY A 48 6.05 -9.60 -9.11
N SER A 49 6.16 -8.68 -8.14
CA SER A 49 5.61 -8.87 -6.81
C SER A 49 4.08 -8.89 -6.85
N ALA A 50 3.48 -9.44 -5.80
CA ALA A 50 2.04 -9.32 -5.61
C ALA A 50 1.63 -7.83 -5.64
N PRO A 51 0.52 -7.49 -6.31
CA PRO A 51 -0.02 -6.14 -6.26
C PRO A 51 -0.53 -5.84 -4.84
N ASP A 52 -0.33 -4.61 -4.38
CA ASP A 52 -0.86 -4.16 -3.11
C ASP A 52 -2.37 -3.86 -3.21
N ALA A 53 -3.03 -3.71 -2.05
CA ALA A 53 -4.46 -3.45 -1.97
C ALA A 53 -4.91 -2.20 -2.76
N GLY A 54 -4.09 -1.13 -2.78
CA GLY A 54 -4.40 0.09 -3.52
C GLY A 54 -4.41 -0.15 -5.03
N ALA A 55 -3.47 -0.94 -5.55
CA ALA A 55 -3.43 -1.29 -6.96
C ALA A 55 -4.61 -2.19 -7.35
N ILE A 56 -4.97 -3.14 -6.49
CA ILE A 56 -6.13 -4.03 -6.71
C ILE A 56 -7.43 -3.22 -6.80
N ILE A 57 -7.63 -2.25 -5.90
CA ILE A 57 -8.86 -1.44 -5.88
C ILE A 57 -8.87 -0.43 -7.05
N ALA A 58 -7.73 0.20 -7.36
CA ALA A 58 -7.61 1.19 -8.43
C ALA A 58 -7.84 0.61 -9.84
N CYS A 59 -7.33 -0.60 -10.07
CA CYS A 59 -7.46 -1.31 -11.34
C CYS A 59 -8.65 -2.30 -11.36
N ARG A 60 -9.63 -2.16 -10.47
CA ARG A 60 -10.76 -3.09 -10.38
C ARG A 60 -11.50 -3.18 -11.73
N HIS A 61 -11.71 -4.41 -12.20
CA HIS A 61 -12.29 -4.75 -13.51
C HIS A 61 -11.41 -4.45 -14.74
N ASP A 62 -10.16 -4.02 -14.54
CA ASP A 62 -9.18 -3.84 -15.61
C ASP A 62 -7.92 -4.68 -15.33
N PRO A 63 -7.83 -5.90 -15.90
CA PRO A 63 -6.66 -6.76 -15.71
C PRO A 63 -5.40 -6.21 -16.42
N VAL A 64 -5.55 -5.33 -17.40
CA VAL A 64 -4.42 -4.70 -18.11
C VAL A 64 -3.74 -3.70 -17.18
N CYS A 65 -4.53 -2.89 -16.45
CA CYS A 65 -4.02 -1.96 -15.44
C CYS A 65 -3.21 -2.69 -14.35
N LEU A 66 -3.73 -3.81 -13.85
CA LEU A 66 -3.03 -4.64 -12.85
C LEU A 66 -1.74 -5.23 -13.43
N SER A 67 -1.81 -5.78 -14.65
CA SER A 67 -0.67 -6.38 -15.33
C SER A 67 0.43 -5.35 -15.58
N TYR A 68 0.07 -4.14 -16.00
CA TYR A 68 1.03 -3.05 -16.18
C TYR A 68 1.67 -2.66 -14.85
N TYR A 69 0.88 -2.54 -13.78
CA TYR A 69 1.41 -2.25 -12.45
C TYR A 69 2.41 -3.30 -11.99
N VAL A 70 2.08 -4.59 -12.07
CA VAL A 70 2.96 -5.68 -11.62
C VAL A 70 4.24 -5.77 -12.46
N ASN A 71 4.15 -5.55 -13.77
CA ASN A 71 5.26 -5.80 -14.70
C ASN A 71 6.15 -4.59 -14.97
N ASN A 72 5.77 -3.38 -14.57
CA ASN A 72 6.55 -2.16 -14.77
C ASN A 72 7.20 -1.72 -13.44
N PRO A 73 8.35 -1.03 -13.44
CA PRO A 73 8.89 -0.38 -12.24
C PRO A 73 7.85 0.55 -11.58
#